data_AF-A0A946E9X1-F1
#
_entry.id   AF-A0A946E9X1-F1
#
_cell.length_a   1.000
_cell.length_b   1.000
_cell.length_c   1.000
_cell.angle_alpha   90.00
_cell.angle_beta   90.00
_cell.angle_gamma   90.00
#
_symmetry.space_group_name_H-M   'P 1'
#
loop_
_entity.id
_entity.type
_entity.pdbx_description
1 polymer ?
#
loop_
_entity_poly.entity_id
_entity_poly.type
_entity_poly.pdbx_seq_one_letter_code
_entity_poly.pdbx_strand_id
1 'polypeptide(L)'
;MSKLGYYLTDWRIPSCQPLITMKPNHYILLFVSFLLFTHSASAQTWKEMSQDPGVNVYTVVQEAEEYFQNIDKKAKGSGWKTYQRWLFENEPKFYPSGDRTNVDPYFVSNSYKAFKKNNSAVAKALFNNGWEELGPHYIEQVTGHYSAGLGRVESFYADPNDTLRIYVGS
;
A
#
# COMPACT_ATOMS: atom_id res chain seq x y z
N MET A 1 -83.83 10.60 62.76
CA MET A 1 -83.86 9.23 62.18
C MET A 1 -82.66 9.05 61.26
N SER A 2 -81.98 7.90 61.39
CA SER A 2 -80.87 7.33 60.57
C SER A 2 -79.63 8.21 60.31
N LYS A 3 -78.58 8.11 61.13
CA LYS A 3 -77.42 7.18 61.03
C LYS A 3 -76.64 7.27 59.71
N LEU A 4 -75.49 7.97 59.76
CA LEU A 4 -74.33 7.76 58.89
C LEU A 4 -73.13 7.50 59.80
N GLY A 5 -72.59 6.30 59.74
CA GLY A 5 -71.37 5.88 60.43
C GLY A 5 -70.65 4.90 59.53
N TYR A 6 -69.58 5.36 58.91
CA TYR A 6 -68.75 4.61 57.98
C TYR A 6 -67.84 3.64 58.76
N TYR A 7 -67.85 2.36 58.38
CA TYR A 7 -66.82 1.40 58.78
C TYR A 7 -65.84 1.24 57.60
N LEU A 8 -64.60 1.67 57.80
CA LEU A 8 -63.48 1.42 56.90
C LEU A 8 -62.94 0.01 57.18
N THR A 9 -63.01 -0.87 56.18
CA THR A 9 -62.35 -2.17 56.22
C THR A 9 -60.91 -2.05 55.69
N ASP A 10 -60.00 -2.58 56.49
CA ASP A 10 -58.55 -2.61 56.34
C ASP A 10 -58.12 -3.48 55.14
N TRP A 11 -57.55 -2.86 54.10
CA TRP A 11 -56.98 -3.57 52.93
C TRP A 11 -55.47 -3.74 53.12
N ARG A 12 -55.03 -4.93 53.54
CA ARG A 12 -53.60 -5.31 53.52
C ARG A 12 -53.14 -5.61 52.08
N ILE A 13 -52.11 -4.90 51.64
CA ILE A 13 -51.39 -5.14 50.38
C ILE A 13 -50.43 -6.34 50.58
N PRO A 14 -50.35 -7.32 49.65
CA PRO A 14 -49.40 -8.42 49.76
C PRO A 14 -47.97 -7.93 49.49
N SER A 15 -47.02 -8.44 50.29
CA SER A 15 -45.60 -8.09 50.27
C SER A 15 -44.91 -8.46 48.95
N CYS A 16 -44.11 -7.53 48.40
CA CYS A 16 -43.17 -7.80 47.32
C CYS A 16 -42.12 -8.84 47.73
N GLN A 17 -41.90 -9.86 46.91
CA GLN A 17 -40.76 -10.79 47.04
C GLN A 17 -39.49 -10.08 46.51
N PRO A 18 -38.30 -10.24 47.15
CA PRO A 18 -37.10 -9.58 46.71
C PRO A 18 -36.53 -10.22 45.44
N LEU A 19 -35.99 -9.37 44.56
CA LEU A 19 -35.26 -9.75 43.35
C LEU A 19 -34.07 -10.65 43.69
N ILE A 20 -33.99 -11.79 43.01
CA ILE A 20 -32.87 -12.75 43.10
C ILE A 20 -31.58 -12.05 42.68
N THR A 21 -30.63 -11.92 43.60
CA THR A 21 -29.30 -11.40 43.30
C THR A 21 -28.52 -12.44 42.49
N MET A 22 -28.39 -12.25 41.18
CA MET A 22 -27.49 -13.08 40.37
C MET A 22 -26.05 -12.89 40.84
N LYS A 23 -25.38 -13.99 41.23
CA LYS A 23 -23.96 -13.96 41.64
C LYS A 23 -23.10 -13.74 40.39
N PRO A 24 -22.20 -12.74 40.37
CA PRO A 24 -21.36 -12.47 39.21
C PRO A 24 -20.46 -13.67 38.93
N ASN A 25 -20.63 -14.28 37.74
CA ASN A 25 -19.88 -15.46 37.35
C ASN A 25 -18.51 -15.02 36.84
N HIS A 26 -17.46 -15.34 37.59
CA HIS A 26 -16.09 -14.85 37.36
C HIS A 26 -15.57 -15.20 35.95
N TYR A 27 -16.05 -16.30 35.40
CA TYR A 27 -15.74 -16.75 34.04
C TYR A 27 -16.30 -15.83 32.94
N ILE A 28 -17.46 -15.20 33.17
CA ILE A 28 -18.06 -14.25 32.22
C ILE A 28 -17.23 -12.95 32.21
N LEU A 29 -16.77 -12.50 33.37
CA LEU A 29 -15.89 -11.33 33.48
C LEU A 29 -14.54 -11.56 32.78
N LEU A 30 -13.95 -12.75 32.92
CA LEU A 30 -12.70 -13.10 32.23
C LEU A 30 -12.87 -13.14 30.71
N PHE A 31 -13.98 -13.73 30.22
CA PHE A 31 -14.30 -13.80 28.79
C PHE A 31 -14.50 -12.42 28.15
N VAL A 32 -15.20 -11.50 28.86
CA VAL A 32 -15.38 -10.12 28.40
C VAL A 32 -14.05 -9.36 28.39
N SER A 33 -13.15 -9.59 29.35
CA SER A 33 -11.83 -8.94 29.37
C SER A 33 -10.92 -9.40 28.20
N PHE A 34 -11.04 -10.66 27.78
CA PHE A 34 -10.28 -11.22 26.66
C PHE A 34 -10.74 -10.62 25.32
N LEU A 35 -12.04 -10.36 25.16
CA LEU A 35 -12.60 -9.72 23.96
C LEU A 35 -12.15 -8.25 23.81
N LEU A 36 -12.00 -7.54 24.93
CA LEU A 36 -11.52 -6.15 24.94
C LEU A 36 -10.01 -6.00 24.65
N PHE A 37 -9.26 -7.10 24.62
CA PHE A 37 -7.80 -7.08 24.36
C PHE A 37 -7.44 -7.17 22.87
N THR A 38 -8.43 -7.15 21.97
CA THR A 38 -8.17 -7.07 20.52
C THR A 38 -7.78 -5.63 20.13
N HIS A 39 -6.58 -5.21 20.54
CA HIS A 39 -5.97 -3.99 20.04
C HIS A 39 -5.51 -4.23 18.59
N SER A 40 -6.08 -3.46 17.65
CA SER A 40 -5.58 -3.37 16.28
C SER A 40 -4.20 -2.72 16.29
N ALA A 41 -3.15 -3.53 16.30
CA ALA A 41 -1.82 -3.06 15.98
C ALA A 41 -1.76 -2.80 14.46
N SER A 42 -2.11 -1.59 14.02
CA SER A 42 -1.71 -1.15 12.67
C SER A 42 -0.20 -0.99 12.70
N ALA A 43 0.49 -1.97 12.11
CA ALA A 43 1.93 -2.03 12.30
C ALA A 43 2.67 -0.91 11.56
N GLN A 44 2.13 -0.35 10.45
CA GLN A 44 2.83 0.61 9.57
C GLN A 44 1.89 1.49 8.70
N THR A 45 1.28 2.54 9.24
CA THR A 45 0.39 3.48 8.51
C THR A 45 1.02 4.05 7.24
N TRP A 46 2.30 4.45 7.29
CA TRP A 46 2.99 5.03 6.13
C TRP A 46 3.01 4.09 4.93
N LYS A 47 2.96 2.76 5.13
CA LYS A 47 2.93 1.81 4.02
C LYS A 47 1.60 1.84 3.28
N GLU A 48 0.49 1.90 4.01
CA GLU A 48 -0.85 2.02 3.42
C GLU A 48 -0.95 3.33 2.63
N MET A 49 -0.50 4.43 3.23
CA MET A 49 -0.43 5.75 2.58
C MET A 49 0.49 5.74 1.34
N SER A 50 1.61 5.01 1.39
CA SER A 50 2.53 4.89 0.26
C SER A 50 1.90 4.18 -0.95
N GLN A 51 0.93 3.29 -0.71
CA GLN A 51 0.21 2.55 -1.75
C GLN A 51 -1.00 3.31 -2.29
N ASP A 52 -1.55 4.25 -1.53
CA ASP A 52 -2.66 5.09 -1.96
C ASP A 52 -2.18 6.30 -2.79
N PRO A 53 -2.47 6.38 -4.10
CA PRO A 53 -2.11 7.52 -4.95
C PRO A 53 -2.81 8.83 -4.57
N GLY A 54 -3.87 8.78 -3.76
CA GLY A 54 -4.59 9.97 -3.28
C GLY A 54 -3.84 10.73 -2.19
N VAL A 55 -2.88 10.10 -1.52
CA VAL A 55 -2.11 10.73 -0.44
C VAL A 55 -0.91 11.49 -1.04
N ASN A 56 -0.56 12.66 -0.52
CA ASN A 56 0.62 13.39 -0.98
C ASN A 56 1.93 12.71 -0.53
N VAL A 57 2.98 12.72 -1.37
CA VAL A 57 4.30 12.15 -1.04
C VAL A 57 4.85 12.68 0.29
N TYR A 58 4.75 13.98 0.55
CA TYR A 58 5.30 14.59 1.75
C TYR A 58 4.52 14.21 3.01
N THR A 59 3.22 13.91 2.88
CA THR A 59 2.43 13.36 3.98
C THR A 59 2.89 11.94 4.34
N VAL A 60 3.19 11.10 3.34
CA VAL A 60 3.79 9.78 3.58
C VAL A 60 5.16 9.90 4.26
N VAL A 61 5.97 10.86 3.81
CA VAL A 61 7.31 11.12 4.39
C VAL A 61 7.20 11.52 5.85
N GLN A 62 6.28 12.43 6.19
CA GLN A 62 6.08 12.87 7.57
C GLN A 62 5.72 11.68 8.49
N GLU A 63 4.74 10.87 8.10
CA GLU A 63 4.32 9.69 8.87
C GLU A 63 5.45 8.64 8.97
N ALA A 64 6.18 8.41 7.88
CA ALA A 64 7.28 7.46 7.88
C ALA A 64 8.43 7.91 8.78
N GLU A 65 8.82 9.18 8.74
CA GLU A 65 9.88 9.70 9.61
C GLU A 65 9.47 9.61 11.07
N GLU A 66 8.23 9.94 11.43
CA GLU A 66 7.68 9.77 12.78
C GLU A 66 7.73 8.29 13.22
N TYR A 67 7.26 7.37 12.37
CA TYR A 67 7.33 5.93 12.62
C TYR A 67 8.76 5.46 12.92
N PHE A 68 9.75 5.97 12.18
CA PHE A 68 11.14 5.55 12.32
C PHE A 68 11.95 6.31 13.39
N GLN A 69 11.35 7.26 14.14
CA GLN A 69 12.05 7.95 15.24
C GLN A 69 12.45 6.97 16.35
N ASN A 70 11.57 6.03 16.67
CA ASN A 70 11.72 5.10 17.79
C ASN A 70 12.12 3.68 17.36
N ILE A 71 12.49 3.51 16.09
CA ILE A 71 12.86 2.21 15.50
C ILE A 71 14.34 2.21 15.14
N ASP A 72 15.04 1.12 15.49
CA ASP A 72 16.40 0.93 15.03
C ASP A 72 16.43 0.73 13.50
N LYS A 73 16.84 1.78 12.79
CA LYS A 73 16.99 1.81 11.33
C LYS A 73 17.98 0.75 10.81
N LYS A 74 18.94 0.30 11.63
CA LYS A 74 19.95 -0.72 11.27
C LYS A 74 19.48 -2.16 11.53
N ALA A 75 18.43 -2.36 12.31
CA ALA A 75 17.90 -3.68 12.61
C ALA A 75 17.43 -4.42 11.33
N LYS A 76 17.69 -5.72 11.27
CA LYS A 76 17.21 -6.57 10.17
C LYS A 76 15.69 -6.56 10.14
N GLY A 77 15.11 -6.20 9.00
CA GLY A 77 13.66 -6.15 8.86
C GLY A 77 13.00 -4.88 9.42
N SER A 78 13.76 -3.85 9.78
CA SER A 78 13.21 -2.56 10.25
C SER A 78 12.25 -1.92 9.24
N GLY A 79 12.45 -2.18 7.93
CA GLY A 79 11.69 -1.55 6.85
C GLY A 79 12.26 -0.20 6.40
N TRP A 80 13.29 0.32 7.08
CA TRP A 80 13.92 1.61 6.76
C TRP A 80 14.41 1.69 5.31
N LYS A 81 15.10 0.65 4.85
CA LYS A 81 15.59 0.57 3.45
C LYS A 81 14.44 0.52 2.43
N THR A 82 13.31 -0.08 2.78
CA THR A 82 12.14 -0.13 1.90
C THR A 82 11.52 1.24 1.76
N TYR A 83 11.35 1.97 2.87
CA TYR A 83 10.90 3.36 2.87
C TYR A 83 11.83 4.24 2.03
N GLN A 84 13.15 4.17 2.26
CA GLN A 84 14.13 4.96 1.52
C GLN A 84 14.12 4.68 0.01
N ARG A 85 13.93 3.42 -0.41
CA ARG A 85 13.78 3.07 -1.82
C ARG A 85 12.49 3.63 -2.42
N TRP A 86 11.39 3.60 -1.67
CA TRP A 86 10.14 4.21 -2.10
C TRP A 86 10.30 5.73 -2.24
N LEU A 87 10.95 6.39 -1.29
CA LEU A 87 11.18 7.83 -1.32
C LEU A 87 12.02 8.24 -2.53
N PHE A 88 13.16 7.57 -2.74
CA PHE A 88 14.05 7.82 -3.88
C PHE A 88 13.33 7.72 -5.23
N GLU A 89 12.42 6.76 -5.36
CA GLU A 89 11.67 6.54 -6.60
C GLU A 89 10.54 7.56 -6.81
N ASN A 90 9.94 8.09 -5.74
CA ASN A 90 8.72 8.90 -5.82
C ASN A 90 8.97 10.40 -5.68
N GLU A 91 9.85 10.84 -4.77
CA GLU A 91 10.07 12.27 -4.52
C GLU A 91 10.43 13.04 -5.81
N PRO A 92 11.39 12.60 -6.65
CA PRO A 92 11.74 13.35 -7.86
C PRO A 92 10.61 13.41 -8.89
N LYS A 93 9.71 12.42 -8.90
CA LYS A 93 8.59 12.35 -9.87
C LYS A 93 7.47 13.33 -9.53
N PHE A 94 7.28 13.60 -8.25
CA PHE A 94 6.16 14.41 -7.76
C PHE A 94 6.62 15.74 -7.16
N TYR A 95 7.92 16.01 -7.11
CA TYR A 95 8.47 17.31 -6.73
C TYR A 95 7.97 18.42 -7.68
N PRO A 96 7.64 19.63 -7.17
CA PRO A 96 7.73 20.07 -5.78
C PRO A 96 6.44 19.90 -4.96
N SER A 97 5.32 19.54 -5.57
CA SER A 97 4.02 19.53 -4.88
C SER A 97 3.78 18.27 -4.07
N GLY A 98 4.36 17.14 -4.47
CA GLY A 98 4.12 15.81 -3.91
C GLY A 98 2.79 15.18 -4.34
N ASP A 99 2.04 15.83 -5.24
CA ASP A 99 0.73 15.36 -5.68
C ASP A 99 0.83 14.17 -6.64
N ARG A 100 0.26 13.04 -6.22
CA ARG A 100 0.27 11.77 -6.96
C ARG A 100 -1.02 11.51 -7.74
N THR A 101 -2.04 12.36 -7.59
CA THR A 101 -3.37 12.13 -8.19
C THR A 101 -3.38 12.22 -9.71
N ASN A 102 -2.43 12.94 -10.29
CA ASN A 102 -2.33 13.14 -11.74
C ASN A 102 -1.69 11.95 -12.49
N VAL A 103 -1.21 10.93 -11.78
CA VAL A 103 -0.59 9.74 -12.37
C VAL A 103 -1.48 8.53 -12.18
N ASP A 104 -1.85 7.87 -13.28
CA ASP A 104 -2.57 6.60 -13.23
C ASP A 104 -1.65 5.50 -12.68
N PRO A 105 -1.90 4.94 -11.48
CA PRO A 105 -1.11 3.84 -10.93
C PRO A 105 -1.14 2.58 -11.82
N TYR A 106 -2.15 2.46 -12.69
CA TYR A 106 -2.32 1.35 -13.61
C TYR A 106 -1.86 1.68 -15.02
N PHE A 107 -1.21 2.82 -15.28
CA PHE A 107 -0.80 3.24 -16.63
C PHE A 107 -0.11 2.11 -17.42
N VAL A 108 0.87 1.45 -16.81
CA VAL A 108 1.62 0.35 -17.43
C VAL A 108 0.71 -0.86 -17.70
N SER A 109 -0.11 -1.24 -16.73
CA SER A 109 -1.04 -2.38 -16.86
C SER A 109 -2.09 -2.12 -17.93
N ASN A 110 -2.64 -0.91 -17.97
CA ASN A 110 -3.62 -0.46 -18.95
C ASN A 110 -3.01 -0.41 -20.35
N SER A 111 -1.79 0.13 -20.48
CA SER A 111 -1.04 0.14 -21.74
C SER A 111 -0.76 -1.27 -22.24
N TYR A 112 -0.36 -2.19 -21.36
CA TYR A 112 -0.14 -3.58 -21.70
C TYR A 112 -1.43 -4.31 -22.12
N LYS A 113 -2.54 -4.08 -21.40
CA LYS A 113 -3.85 -4.62 -21.78
C LYS A 113 -4.29 -4.10 -23.15
N ALA A 114 -4.11 -2.81 -23.42
CA ALA A 114 -4.40 -2.19 -24.71
C ALA A 114 -3.54 -2.80 -25.82
N PHE A 115 -2.23 -2.95 -25.57
CA PHE A 115 -1.31 -3.62 -26.49
C PHE A 115 -1.79 -5.03 -26.84
N LYS A 116 -2.11 -5.88 -25.84
CA LYS A 116 -2.59 -7.24 -26.10
C LYS A 116 -3.92 -7.27 -26.85
N LYS A 117 -4.84 -6.35 -26.53
CA LYS A 117 -6.14 -6.26 -27.21
C LYS A 117 -5.97 -5.92 -28.69
N ASN A 118 -5.04 -5.02 -29.00
CA ASN A 118 -4.79 -4.56 -30.37
C ASN A 118 -3.84 -5.50 -31.14
N ASN A 119 -3.08 -6.35 -30.44
CA ASN A 119 -2.13 -7.31 -31.00
C ASN A 119 -2.51 -8.75 -30.62
N SER A 120 -3.77 -9.13 -30.85
CA SER A 120 -4.27 -10.46 -30.52
C SER A 120 -3.69 -11.51 -31.48
N ALA A 121 -2.73 -12.29 -31.01
CA ALA A 121 -2.22 -13.51 -31.66
C ALA A 121 -1.98 -13.39 -33.18
N VAL A 122 -1.48 -12.24 -33.63
CA VAL A 122 -0.81 -12.18 -34.93
C VAL A 122 0.36 -13.14 -34.82
N ALA A 123 0.46 -14.06 -35.79
CA ALA A 123 1.58 -14.97 -35.94
C ALA A 123 2.90 -14.25 -35.59
N LYS A 124 3.91 -14.99 -35.11
CA LYS A 124 5.28 -14.50 -34.91
C LYS A 124 5.95 -13.93 -36.19
N ALA A 125 5.19 -13.51 -37.20
CA ALA A 125 5.62 -12.48 -38.12
C ALA A 125 5.92 -11.24 -37.27
N LEU A 126 7.21 -10.97 -37.10
CA LEU A 126 7.79 -9.81 -36.43
C LEU A 126 7.45 -8.53 -37.22
N PHE A 127 6.15 -8.23 -37.37
CA PHE A 127 5.57 -7.08 -38.08
C PHE A 127 5.96 -6.96 -39.56
N ASN A 128 5.14 -6.27 -40.36
CA ASN A 128 5.52 -5.91 -41.73
C ASN A 128 6.50 -4.70 -41.74
N ASN A 129 6.57 -3.95 -40.62
CA ASN A 129 7.39 -2.76 -40.32
C ASN A 129 7.89 -2.79 -38.84
N GLY A 130 8.61 -3.84 -38.43
CA GLY A 130 8.94 -4.12 -37.02
C GLY A 130 10.10 -3.32 -36.42
N TRP A 131 10.55 -3.78 -35.25
CA TRP A 131 11.84 -3.36 -34.69
C TRP A 131 12.96 -3.91 -35.56
N GLU A 132 13.83 -3.03 -36.04
CA GLU A 132 15.05 -3.38 -36.75
C GLU A 132 16.22 -3.41 -35.76
N GLU A 133 16.99 -4.49 -35.78
CA GLU A 133 18.22 -4.59 -34.99
C GLU A 133 19.33 -3.79 -35.66
N LEU A 134 19.80 -2.72 -35.02
CA LEU A 134 20.91 -1.90 -35.52
C LEU A 134 22.30 -2.37 -35.04
N GLY A 135 22.35 -3.50 -34.33
CA GLY A 135 23.57 -4.12 -33.79
C GLY A 135 23.95 -3.66 -32.38
N PRO A 136 25.17 -3.98 -31.91
CA PRO A 136 26.25 -4.69 -32.61
C PRO A 136 25.98 -6.18 -32.80
N HIS A 137 26.33 -6.74 -33.96
CA HIS A 137 26.08 -8.15 -34.29
C HIS A 137 27.26 -9.10 -33.95
N TYR A 138 28.41 -8.55 -33.59
CA TYR A 138 29.62 -9.32 -33.30
C TYR A 138 30.38 -8.70 -32.13
N ILE A 139 31.15 -9.55 -31.45
CA ILE A 139 32.07 -9.18 -30.38
C ILE A 139 33.46 -9.22 -30.98
N GLU A 140 34.22 -8.12 -30.91
CA GLU A 140 35.59 -8.09 -31.42
C GLU A 140 36.57 -8.75 -30.44
N GLN A 141 37.02 -8.02 -29.41
CA GLN A 141 38.05 -8.49 -28.50
C GLN A 141 37.47 -8.82 -27.12
N VAL A 142 37.46 -10.11 -26.79
CA VAL A 142 37.11 -10.60 -25.45
C VAL A 142 38.37 -10.77 -24.61
N THR A 143 38.56 -9.93 -23.60
CA THR A 143 39.65 -10.07 -22.63
C THR A 143 39.25 -11.05 -21.51
N GLY A 144 39.28 -12.35 -21.79
CA GLY A 144 39.28 -13.41 -20.77
C GLY A 144 37.97 -13.67 -20.00
N HIS A 145 36.83 -13.11 -20.43
CA HIS A 145 35.54 -13.35 -19.77
C HIS A 145 34.89 -14.67 -20.22
N TYR A 146 34.38 -15.47 -19.28
CA TYR A 146 33.74 -16.76 -19.54
C TYR A 146 32.37 -16.65 -20.25
N SER A 147 31.80 -15.45 -20.33
CA SER A 147 30.57 -15.13 -21.07
C SER A 147 30.59 -13.66 -21.44
N ALA A 148 31.23 -13.32 -22.55
CA ALA A 148 31.48 -11.92 -22.91
C ALA A 148 30.21 -11.12 -23.21
N GLY A 149 29.15 -11.78 -23.72
CA GLY A 149 27.94 -11.10 -24.21
C GLY A 149 28.25 -10.01 -25.26
N LEU A 150 27.22 -9.43 -25.88
CA LEU A 150 27.40 -8.26 -26.75
C LEU A 150 27.52 -6.93 -25.96
N GLY A 151 27.59 -7.02 -24.62
CA GLY A 151 27.48 -5.88 -23.71
C GLY A 151 26.03 -5.57 -23.33
N ARG A 152 25.86 -4.68 -22.35
CA ARG A 152 24.55 -4.15 -21.92
C ARG A 152 24.50 -2.68 -22.29
N VAL A 153 23.46 -2.27 -22.99
CA VAL A 153 23.16 -0.84 -23.17
C VAL A 153 22.56 -0.31 -21.88
N GLU A 154 23.27 0.62 -21.24
CA GLU A 154 22.85 1.24 -19.97
C GLU A 154 22.22 2.61 -20.16
N SER A 155 22.61 3.31 -21.24
CA SER A 155 22.13 4.64 -21.52
C SER A 155 22.06 4.91 -23.02
N PHE A 156 21.18 5.81 -23.40
CA PHE A 156 21.10 6.34 -24.75
C PHE A 156 20.78 7.83 -24.69
N TYR A 157 21.19 8.56 -25.71
CA TYR A 157 20.88 9.97 -25.89
C TYR A 157 20.58 10.23 -27.37
N ALA A 158 19.37 10.73 -27.65
CA ALA A 158 18.99 11.17 -28.99
C ALA A 158 19.38 12.64 -29.18
N ASP A 159 20.11 12.94 -30.26
CA ASP A 159 20.53 14.31 -30.56
C ASP A 159 19.30 15.16 -30.95
N PRO A 160 19.00 16.27 -30.24
CA PRO A 160 17.86 17.10 -30.56
C PRO A 160 18.01 17.89 -31.86
N ASN A 161 19.24 18.04 -32.38
CA ASN A 161 19.54 18.80 -33.59
C ASN A 161 19.73 17.91 -34.83
N ASP A 162 19.88 16.59 -34.65
CA ASP A 162 20.10 15.62 -35.73
C ASP A 162 19.30 14.35 -35.46
N THR A 163 18.17 14.20 -36.14
CA THR A 163 17.24 13.07 -35.95
C THR A 163 17.82 11.72 -36.39
N LEU A 164 18.95 11.70 -37.10
CA LEU A 164 19.66 10.49 -37.51
C LEU A 164 20.78 10.10 -36.54
N ARG A 165 20.94 10.83 -35.43
CA ARG A 165 22.02 10.59 -34.47
C ARG A 165 21.49 10.17 -33.09
N ILE A 166 21.96 9.01 -32.66
CA ILE A 166 21.80 8.50 -31.31
C ILE A 166 23.17 8.10 -30.77
N TYR A 167 23.40 8.40 -29.49
CA TYR A 167 24.56 7.94 -28.74
C TYR A 167 24.11 6.85 -27.78
N VAL A 168 24.93 5.82 -27.64
CA VAL A 168 24.63 4.67 -26.78
C VAL A 168 25.83 4.42 -25.87
N GLY A 169 25.57 4.23 -24.58
CA GLY A 169 26.58 3.97 -23.55
C GLY A 169 26.37 2.62 -22.87
N SER A 170 27.49 1.95 -22.57
CA SER A 170 27.59 0.72 -21.77
C SER A 170 28.35 0.98 -20.48
#